data_AF-A0A1N6TEP5-F1
#
_entry.id   AF-A0A1N6TEP5-F1
#
_cell.length_a   1.000
_cell.length_b   1.000
_cell.length_c   1.000
_cell.angle_alpha   90.00
_cell.angle_beta   90.00
_cell.angle_gamma   90.00
#
_symmetry.space_group_name_H-M   'P 1'
#
loop_
_entity.id
_entity.type
_entity.pdbx_description
1 polymer ?
#
loop_
_entity_poly.entity_id
_entity_poly.type
_entity_poly.pdbx_seq_one_letter_code
_entity_poly.pdbx_strand_id
1 'polypeptide(L)'
;MKKYILIPLLGALPLMGQVGINTPNPNSTLAINGSLRAGYTQITDTSYNILSTDHYITYNGTADATFTLPVIGTGTASYTGRIYKIKNISANAITLKASSGNTLRIDNTPTASFVIPTGAYAEVVNNSNTSGGTWDLSFTVLPKPSNVEIYGTQLSIPPHALGASAISDWTNHSNTAYDTGSGKDRWWVVSKTSVDGTHTSTYSNASRMTIVYEYQDTPFNVTNMYPILTPGNNSSFPDVFTGSFVSLDNNGNGGKTRLTVSVARVDLIGSNGSNNGNWAGTFLLNVLLARKY
;
A
#
# COMPACT_ATOMS: atom_id res chain seq x y z
N MET A 1 -74.49 -9.83 53.00
CA MET A 1 -74.12 -10.81 51.96
C MET A 1 -73.00 -10.21 51.12
N LYS A 2 -71.86 -10.93 51.02
CA LYS A 2 -70.81 -10.97 49.97
C LYS A 2 -70.43 -9.62 49.30
N LYS A 3 -69.14 -9.27 49.18
CA LYS A 3 -68.21 -9.82 48.17
C LYS A 3 -66.76 -9.43 48.57
N TYR A 4 -65.91 -10.42 48.87
CA TYR A 4 -64.72 -10.88 48.11
C TYR A 4 -63.54 -9.88 48.12
N ILE A 5 -62.51 -10.10 48.93
CA ILE A 5 -61.30 -10.94 48.65
C ILE A 5 -60.50 -10.35 47.47
N LEU A 6 -59.43 -9.60 47.73
CA LEU A 6 -58.04 -10.02 48.00
C LEU A 6 -57.21 -10.08 46.70
N ILE A 7 -56.24 -9.15 46.65
CA ILE A 7 -54.95 -9.15 45.93
C ILE A 7 -54.99 -9.26 44.40
N PRO A 8 -54.55 -8.22 43.65
CA PRO A 8 -54.18 -8.42 42.26
C PRO A 8 -52.92 -9.31 42.23
N LEU A 9 -53.11 -10.51 41.71
CA LEU A 9 -52.09 -11.49 41.38
C LEU A 9 -50.96 -10.81 40.59
N LEU A 10 -49.76 -10.83 41.17
CA LEU A 10 -48.49 -10.48 40.53
C LEU A 10 -48.36 -11.26 39.21
N GLY A 11 -48.71 -10.63 38.10
CA GLY A 11 -48.17 -10.98 36.80
C GLY A 11 -46.69 -10.59 36.79
N ALA A 12 -45.82 -11.55 37.09
CA ALA A 12 -44.38 -11.40 36.89
C ALA A 12 -44.09 -11.28 35.38
N LEU A 13 -44.19 -10.07 34.85
CA LEU A 13 -43.65 -9.72 33.55
C LEU A 13 -42.11 -9.75 33.68
N PRO A 14 -41.37 -10.37 32.74
CA PRO A 14 -39.92 -10.28 32.76
C PRO A 14 -39.51 -8.82 32.50
N LEU A 15 -38.97 -8.15 33.53
CA LEU A 15 -38.30 -6.87 33.40
C LEU A 15 -36.98 -7.09 32.66
N MET A 16 -36.99 -6.94 31.34
CA MET A 16 -35.79 -6.95 30.51
C MET A 16 -35.48 -5.55 30.01
N GLY A 17 -34.28 -5.05 30.37
CA GLY A 17 -33.60 -3.97 29.65
C GLY A 17 -33.72 -2.57 30.26
N GLN A 18 -33.00 -2.30 31.36
CA GLN A 18 -32.65 -0.91 31.69
C GLN A 18 -31.36 -0.53 30.95
N VAL A 19 -31.46 0.39 30.00
CA VAL A 19 -30.29 1.13 29.51
C VAL A 19 -29.88 2.09 30.61
N GLY A 20 -28.67 1.93 31.15
CA GLY A 20 -28.15 2.85 32.16
C GLY A 20 -27.72 4.20 31.57
N ILE A 21 -28.65 5.08 31.22
CA ILE A 21 -28.33 6.49 30.91
C ILE A 21 -28.38 7.27 32.22
N ASN A 22 -27.22 7.65 32.75
CA ASN A 22 -27.04 8.09 34.15
C ASN A 22 -27.59 7.07 35.17
N THR A 23 -27.53 5.80 34.78
CA THR A 23 -27.81 4.58 35.53
C THR A 23 -28.10 4.66 37.05
N PRO A 24 -29.07 3.89 37.60
CA PRO A 24 -29.21 3.76 39.05
C PRO A 24 -28.10 2.89 39.71
N ASN A 25 -27.48 1.99 38.93
CA ASN A 25 -26.23 1.20 39.03
C ASN A 25 -26.28 0.15 37.87
N PRO A 26 -25.51 0.24 36.75
CA PRO A 26 -25.72 -0.59 35.56
C PRO A 26 -24.54 -1.51 35.24
N ASN A 27 -24.82 -2.62 34.56
CA ASN A 27 -23.77 -3.52 34.08
C ASN A 27 -23.95 -3.84 32.56
N SER A 28 -24.52 -2.88 31.80
CA SER A 28 -24.92 -2.85 30.36
C SER A 28 -26.28 -3.54 30.06
N THR A 29 -27.17 -3.07 29.17
CA THR A 29 -27.05 -2.95 27.70
C THR A 29 -27.74 -1.69 27.16
N LEU A 30 -27.08 -0.95 26.27
CA LEU A 30 -27.69 0.05 25.38
C LEU A 30 -27.98 -0.62 24.03
N ALA A 31 -29.25 -0.81 23.68
CA ALA A 31 -29.66 -1.33 22.38
C ALA A 31 -30.25 -0.21 21.53
N ILE A 32 -29.69 0.04 20.35
CA ILE A 32 -30.21 0.99 19.36
C ILE A 32 -30.56 0.18 18.11
N ASN A 33 -31.85 0.03 17.83
CA ASN A 33 -32.33 -0.61 16.60
C ASN A 33 -32.38 0.44 15.46
N GLY A 34 -31.22 0.99 15.13
CA GLY A 34 -31.05 2.09 14.17
C GLY A 34 -29.60 2.59 14.11
N SER A 35 -29.36 3.72 13.42
CA SER A 35 -28.04 4.34 13.36
C SER A 35 -27.77 5.26 14.56
N LEU A 36 -26.52 5.28 15.04
CA LEU A 36 -26.04 6.21 16.06
C LEU A 36 -25.25 7.34 15.38
N ARG A 37 -25.69 8.59 15.54
CA ARG A 37 -24.92 9.78 15.15
C ARG A 37 -24.16 10.29 16.35
N ALA A 38 -22.83 10.27 16.28
CA ALA A 38 -21.97 10.92 17.27
C ALA A 38 -21.52 12.31 16.79
N GLY A 39 -20.98 13.11 17.71
CA GLY A 39 -20.37 14.39 17.39
C GLY A 39 -19.22 14.22 16.39
N TYR A 40 -19.22 15.04 15.35
CA TYR A 40 -18.16 15.13 14.36
C TYR A 40 -17.64 16.56 14.31
N THR A 41 -16.34 16.74 14.46
CA THR A 41 -15.67 18.04 14.46
C THR A 41 -14.48 17.98 13.50
N GLN A 42 -14.39 18.93 12.57
CA GLN A 42 -13.21 19.08 11.71
C GLN A 42 -12.38 20.28 12.17
N ILE A 43 -11.08 20.04 12.34
CA ILE A 43 -10.11 21.00 12.84
C ILE A 43 -9.13 21.36 11.71
N THR A 44 -8.83 22.65 11.60
CA THR A 44 -7.82 23.20 10.68
C THR A 44 -6.67 23.90 11.41
N ASP A 45 -6.86 24.23 12.68
CA ASP A 45 -5.86 24.93 13.49
C ASP A 45 -4.74 23.98 13.92
N THR A 46 -3.51 24.52 13.98
CA THR A 46 -2.31 23.78 14.39
C THR A 46 -2.24 23.52 15.89
N SER A 47 -3.12 24.10 16.69
CA SER A 47 -3.25 23.82 18.12
C SER A 47 -4.72 23.68 18.47
N TYR A 48 -5.10 22.53 19.02
CA TYR A 48 -6.47 22.25 19.41
C TYR A 48 -6.55 21.62 20.80
N ASN A 49 -7.41 22.16 21.65
CA ASN A 49 -7.77 21.55 22.92
C ASN A 49 -9.04 20.74 22.71
N ILE A 50 -8.92 19.41 22.79
CA ILE A 50 -10.04 18.49 22.59
C ILE A 50 -11.10 18.79 23.65
N LEU A 51 -12.35 18.94 23.20
CA LEU A 51 -13.46 19.30 24.07
C LEU A 51 -14.10 18.07 24.69
N SER A 52 -14.78 18.27 25.80
CA SER A 52 -15.57 17.22 26.46
C SER A 52 -16.72 16.70 25.57
N THR A 53 -17.16 17.50 24.60
CA THR A 53 -18.24 17.18 23.65
C THR A 53 -17.76 16.53 22.36
N ASP A 54 -16.46 16.49 22.12
CA ASP A 54 -15.92 15.83 20.93
C ASP A 54 -16.09 14.31 21.03
N HIS A 55 -16.24 13.67 19.88
CA HIS A 55 -16.20 12.21 19.79
C HIS A 55 -15.38 11.78 18.58
N TYR A 56 -15.76 12.22 17.39
CA TYR A 56 -15.02 12.00 16.15
C TYR A 56 -14.42 13.32 15.66
N ILE A 57 -13.09 13.38 15.58
CA ILE A 57 -12.33 14.58 15.24
C ILE A 57 -11.53 14.29 13.98
N THR A 58 -11.61 15.16 12.99
CA THR A 58 -10.73 15.13 11.81
C THR A 58 -9.79 16.33 11.81
N TYR A 59 -8.56 16.14 11.35
CA TYR A 59 -7.63 17.23 11.09
C TYR A 59 -7.36 17.36 9.59
N ASN A 60 -7.55 18.57 9.06
CA ASN A 60 -7.30 18.92 7.66
C ASN A 60 -6.58 20.27 7.52
N GLY A 61 -5.66 20.57 8.44
CA GLY A 61 -4.86 21.80 8.38
C GLY A 61 -3.63 21.70 7.47
N THR A 62 -2.94 22.81 7.32
CA THR A 62 -1.83 22.99 6.35
C THR A 62 -0.43 22.89 6.95
N ALA A 63 -0.30 22.64 8.26
CA ALA A 63 0.97 22.40 8.95
C ALA A 63 0.83 21.32 10.03
N ASP A 64 1.93 20.92 10.68
CA ASP A 64 1.87 20.01 11.81
C ASP A 64 1.03 20.59 12.95
N ALA A 65 0.22 19.74 13.60
CA ALA A 65 -0.69 20.16 14.65
C ALA A 65 -0.41 19.48 15.99
N THR A 66 -0.79 20.16 17.07
CA THR A 66 -0.80 19.61 18.42
C THR A 66 -2.23 19.54 18.95
N PHE A 67 -2.70 18.34 19.24
CA PHE A 67 -3.99 18.11 19.88
C PHE A 67 -3.77 17.77 21.34
N THR A 68 -4.43 18.51 22.22
CA THR A 68 -4.28 18.37 23.68
C THR A 68 -5.54 17.75 24.25
N LEU A 69 -5.40 16.58 24.88
CA LEU A 69 -6.51 15.91 25.56
C LEU A 69 -6.99 16.71 26.78
N PRO A 70 -8.28 16.63 27.14
CA PRO A 70 -8.81 17.34 28.30
C PRO A 70 -8.08 16.96 29.58
N VAL A 71 -8.10 17.88 30.54
CA VAL A 71 -7.63 17.61 31.91
C VAL A 71 -8.52 16.54 32.51
N ILE A 72 -7.94 15.51 33.12
CA ILE A 72 -8.74 14.49 33.79
C ILE A 72 -9.40 15.11 35.03
N GLY A 73 -10.72 15.00 35.14
CA GLY A 73 -11.43 15.32 36.37
C GLY A 73 -11.46 14.13 37.32
N THR A 74 -11.81 14.37 38.59
CA THR A 74 -12.06 13.33 39.59
C THR A 74 -13.52 13.34 40.02
N GLY A 75 -14.03 12.22 40.53
CA GLY A 75 -15.42 12.13 41.01
C GLY A 75 -16.44 12.36 39.88
N THR A 76 -17.37 13.30 40.07
CA THR A 76 -18.43 13.62 39.09
C THR A 76 -17.92 14.33 37.83
N ALA A 77 -16.70 14.86 37.87
CA ALA A 77 -16.00 15.42 36.71
C ALA A 77 -15.13 14.39 35.98
N SER A 78 -15.12 13.13 36.44
CA SER A 78 -14.32 12.07 35.82
C SER A 78 -14.74 11.80 34.38
N TYR A 79 -13.74 11.63 33.52
CA TYR A 79 -13.93 11.27 32.12
C TYR A 79 -13.78 9.77 31.87
N THR A 80 -13.74 8.93 32.92
CA THR A 80 -13.49 7.49 32.76
C THR A 80 -14.42 6.86 31.71
N GLY A 81 -13.83 6.17 30.72
CA GLY A 81 -14.55 5.56 29.60
C GLY A 81 -14.83 6.50 28.43
N ARG A 82 -14.45 7.78 28.50
CA ARG A 82 -14.61 8.72 27.39
C ARG A 82 -13.68 8.37 26.24
N ILE A 83 -14.26 8.24 25.05
CA ILE A 83 -13.58 7.83 23.83
C ILE A 83 -13.47 9.04 22.89
N TYR A 84 -12.24 9.32 22.45
CA TYR A 84 -11.96 10.24 21.36
C TYR A 84 -11.38 9.50 20.17
N LYS A 85 -11.95 9.74 18.99
CA LYS A 85 -11.56 9.16 17.71
C LYS A 85 -10.96 10.26 16.85
N ILE A 86 -9.68 10.17 16.52
CA ILE A 86 -8.93 11.24 15.86
C ILE A 86 -8.41 10.70 14.53
N LYS A 87 -8.88 11.27 13.42
CA LYS A 87 -8.45 10.93 12.08
C LYS A 87 -7.63 12.06 11.48
N ASN A 88 -6.43 11.74 11.02
CA ASN A 88 -5.61 12.68 10.25
C ASN A 88 -5.89 12.48 8.76
N ILE A 89 -6.52 13.47 8.12
CA ILE A 89 -6.74 13.50 6.67
C ILE A 89 -5.85 14.54 5.97
N SER A 90 -5.02 15.25 6.73
CA SER A 90 -4.07 16.24 6.21
C SER A 90 -2.76 15.61 5.75
N ALA A 91 -1.95 16.37 5.02
CA ALA A 91 -0.58 16.02 4.65
C ALA A 91 0.45 16.22 5.78
N ASN A 92 0.02 16.61 6.99
CA ASN A 92 0.88 16.97 8.11
C ASN A 92 0.64 16.05 9.31
N ALA A 93 1.55 15.98 10.27
CA ALA A 93 1.42 15.14 11.45
C ALA A 93 0.55 15.80 12.55
N ILE A 94 -0.09 14.98 13.38
CA ILE A 94 -0.72 15.44 14.63
C ILE A 94 0.06 14.88 15.81
N THR A 95 0.60 15.74 16.66
CA THR A 95 1.08 15.37 17.99
C THR A 95 -0.10 15.39 18.97
N LEU A 96 -0.58 14.21 19.36
CA LEU A 96 -1.53 14.05 20.44
C LEU A 96 -0.80 14.05 21.78
N LYS A 97 -1.18 14.90 22.72
CA LYS A 97 -0.61 14.94 24.07
C LYS A 97 -1.68 15.00 25.15
N ALA A 98 -1.36 14.47 26.32
CA ALA A 98 -2.19 14.65 27.49
C ALA A 98 -1.92 16.01 28.17
N SER A 99 -2.91 16.57 28.85
CA SER A 99 -2.79 17.86 29.56
C SER A 99 -2.36 17.68 31.02
N SER A 100 -1.87 18.76 31.63
CA SER A 100 -1.61 18.87 33.08
C SER A 100 -0.69 17.79 33.67
N GLY A 101 0.36 17.40 32.93
CA GLY A 101 1.32 16.39 33.38
C GLY A 101 0.81 14.94 33.34
N ASN A 102 -0.40 14.72 32.82
CA ASN A 102 -0.87 13.39 32.50
C ASN A 102 -0.10 12.79 31.33
N THR A 103 -0.28 11.49 31.15
CA THR A 103 0.43 10.71 30.13
C THR A 103 -0.52 9.74 29.44
N LEU A 104 -0.15 9.37 28.22
CA LEU A 104 -0.75 8.30 27.44
C LEU A 104 -0.16 6.97 27.90
N ARG A 105 -0.99 5.95 28.05
CA ARG A 105 -0.59 4.55 28.22
C ARG A 105 -0.72 3.86 26.86
N ILE A 106 0.41 3.69 26.19
CA ILE A 106 0.49 3.00 24.90
C ILE A 106 0.77 1.51 25.12
N ASP A 107 1.64 1.22 26.08
CA ASP A 107 1.96 -0.09 26.62
C ASP A 107 2.04 0.01 28.16
N ASN A 108 2.92 -0.75 28.82
CA ASN A 108 3.11 -0.62 30.27
C ASN A 108 3.94 0.62 30.69
N THR A 109 4.32 1.49 29.75
CA THR A 109 5.16 2.68 29.96
C THR A 109 4.40 3.95 29.61
N PRO A 110 4.13 4.85 30.58
CA PRO A 110 3.48 6.11 30.30
C PRO A 110 4.34 7.03 29.43
N THR A 111 3.73 7.62 28.40
CA THR A 111 4.39 8.53 27.45
C THR A 111 3.66 9.88 27.39
N ALA A 112 4.38 10.99 27.23
CA ALA A 112 3.78 12.33 27.21
C ALA A 112 2.95 12.63 25.94
N SER A 113 3.30 12.01 24.82
CA SER A 113 2.67 12.26 23.52
C SER A 113 2.73 11.07 22.56
N PHE A 114 1.86 11.08 21.55
CA PHE A 114 1.82 10.13 20.45
C PHE A 114 1.64 10.88 19.13
N VAL A 115 2.31 10.44 18.06
CA VAL A 115 2.19 11.07 16.74
C VAL A 115 1.22 10.27 15.87
N ILE A 116 0.21 10.94 15.34
CA ILE A 116 -0.75 10.40 14.37
C ILE A 116 -0.31 10.88 12.97
N PRO A 117 0.33 10.04 12.15
CA PRO A 117 0.85 10.45 10.85
C PRO A 117 -0.27 10.70 9.82
N THR A 118 0.09 11.29 8.69
CA THR A 118 -0.81 11.54 7.55
C THR A 118 -1.60 10.29 7.15
N GLY A 119 -2.93 10.39 7.11
CA GLY A 119 -3.80 9.28 6.74
C GLY A 119 -4.06 8.28 7.87
N ALA A 120 -3.48 8.47 9.05
CA ALA A 120 -3.65 7.57 10.20
C ALA A 120 -4.90 7.91 11.03
N TYR A 121 -5.19 7.01 11.97
CA TYR A 121 -6.27 7.13 12.94
C TYR A 121 -5.80 6.68 14.32
N ALA A 122 -6.20 7.40 15.35
CA ALA A 122 -6.01 6.99 16.75
C ALA A 122 -7.32 7.09 17.52
N GLU A 123 -7.52 6.14 18.43
CA GLU A 123 -8.55 6.16 19.45
C GLU A 123 -7.89 6.20 20.82
N VAL A 124 -8.35 7.11 21.67
CA VAL A 124 -7.93 7.18 23.06
C VAL A 124 -9.11 7.10 23.99
N VAL A 125 -8.92 6.44 25.13
CA VAL A 125 -9.93 6.26 26.16
C VAL A 125 -9.36 6.74 27.48
N ASN A 126 -10.06 7.64 28.18
CA ASN A 126 -9.66 7.96 29.54
C ASN A 126 -9.89 6.73 30.42
N ASN A 127 -8.83 6.28 31.09
CA ASN A 127 -8.95 5.22 32.08
C ASN A 127 -9.21 5.83 33.46
N SER A 128 -9.49 4.97 34.45
CA SER A 128 -9.74 5.42 35.83
C SER A 128 -8.48 5.78 36.61
N ASN A 129 -7.30 5.80 35.98
CA ASN A 129 -6.06 6.18 36.65
C ASN A 129 -6.07 7.70 36.90
N THR A 130 -5.60 8.09 38.08
CA THR A 130 -5.48 9.50 38.48
C THR A 130 -4.07 10.07 38.25
N SER A 131 -3.11 9.21 37.89
CA SER A 131 -1.74 9.56 37.50
C SER A 131 -1.14 8.44 36.65
N GLY A 132 -0.05 8.72 35.91
CA GLY A 132 0.76 7.69 35.25
C GLY A 132 0.01 6.86 34.21
N GLY A 133 -0.27 7.43 33.03
CA GLY A 133 -0.95 6.75 31.94
C GLY A 133 -2.46 6.80 32.15
N THR A 134 -3.04 7.99 32.08
CA THR A 134 -4.47 8.25 32.38
C THR A 134 -5.36 8.17 31.14
N TRP A 135 -4.73 8.03 29.97
CA TRP A 135 -5.38 7.86 28.69
C TRP A 135 -4.80 6.62 28.01
N ASP A 136 -5.62 5.61 27.80
CA ASP A 136 -5.23 4.43 27.02
C ASP A 136 -5.30 4.78 25.53
N LEU A 137 -4.22 4.51 24.80
CA LEU A 137 -4.26 4.49 23.34
C LEU A 137 -4.89 3.16 22.92
N SER A 138 -6.23 3.10 22.93
CA SER A 138 -6.99 1.85 22.78
C SER A 138 -6.87 1.24 21.39
N PHE A 139 -6.68 2.07 20.37
CA PHE A 139 -6.55 1.62 19.00
C PHE A 139 -5.78 2.63 18.15
N THR A 140 -4.89 2.13 17.29
CA THR A 140 -4.27 2.93 16.25
C THR A 140 -4.31 2.18 14.94
N VAL A 141 -4.70 2.87 13.87
CA VAL A 141 -4.46 2.42 12.50
C VAL A 141 -3.47 3.38 11.90
N LEU A 142 -2.24 2.90 11.74
CA LEU A 142 -1.28 3.56 10.88
C LEU A 142 -1.82 3.50 9.43
N PRO A 143 -1.59 4.54 8.62
CA PRO A 143 -2.01 4.52 7.22
C PRO A 143 -1.31 3.30 6.65
N LYS A 144 -2.03 2.34 6.07
CA LYS A 144 -1.40 1.14 5.48
C LYS A 144 -0.30 1.65 4.54
N PRO A 145 0.99 1.61 4.94
CA PRO A 145 2.02 1.90 3.98
C PRO A 145 1.93 0.71 3.05
N SER A 146 1.83 0.94 1.74
CA SER A 146 2.18 -0.15 0.85
C SER A 146 3.63 -0.46 1.21
N ASN A 147 3.90 -1.57 1.89
CA ASN A 147 5.27 -1.97 2.15
C ASN A 147 5.95 -2.48 0.88
N VAL A 148 5.28 -2.33 -0.28
CA VAL A 148 5.75 -2.73 -1.59
C VAL A 148 5.70 -1.50 -2.51
N GLU A 149 6.82 -1.22 -3.16
CA GLU A 149 6.91 -0.37 -4.33
C GLU A 149 6.73 -1.25 -5.57
N ILE A 150 5.86 -0.85 -6.49
CA ILE A 150 5.53 -1.61 -7.70
C ILE A 150 5.62 -0.67 -8.90
N TYR A 151 6.34 -1.09 -9.93
CA TYR A 151 6.40 -0.45 -11.24
C TYR A 151 6.11 -1.49 -12.33
N GLY A 152 5.21 -1.17 -13.26
CA GLY A 152 4.85 -2.05 -14.37
C GLY A 152 4.99 -1.33 -15.70
N THR A 153 5.57 -2.01 -16.69
CA THR A 153 5.69 -1.49 -18.05
C THR A 153 5.68 -2.61 -19.09
N GLN A 154 5.47 -2.27 -20.35
CA GLN A 154 5.60 -3.18 -21.47
C GLN A 154 6.68 -2.64 -22.41
N LEU A 155 7.76 -3.40 -22.55
CA LEU A 155 8.90 -3.06 -23.40
C LEU A 155 8.76 -3.77 -24.75
N SER A 156 9.32 -3.17 -25.79
CA SER A 156 9.44 -3.82 -27.08
C SER A 156 10.66 -4.73 -27.08
N ILE A 157 10.48 -5.91 -27.62
CA ILE A 157 11.56 -6.83 -27.96
C ILE A 157 11.80 -6.63 -29.47
N PRO A 158 12.96 -6.12 -29.88
CA PRO A 158 13.22 -5.92 -31.31
C PRO A 158 13.31 -7.23 -32.09
N PRO A 159 13.13 -7.21 -33.43
CA PRO A 159 13.39 -8.36 -34.28
C PRO A 159 14.83 -8.89 -34.14
N HIS A 160 15.01 -10.18 -34.33
CA HIS A 160 16.32 -10.84 -34.31
C HIS A 160 17.21 -10.39 -35.48
N ALA A 161 18.54 -10.49 -35.33
CA ALA A 161 19.49 -10.11 -36.39
C ALA A 161 19.49 -11.06 -37.60
N LEU A 162 18.74 -12.15 -37.50
CA LEU A 162 18.53 -13.14 -38.54
C LEU A 162 17.01 -13.38 -38.65
N GLY A 163 16.50 -13.52 -39.87
CA GLY A 163 15.07 -13.65 -40.14
C GLY A 163 14.63 -13.03 -41.46
N ALA A 164 13.34 -13.14 -41.77
CA ALA A 164 12.74 -12.55 -42.98
C ALA A 164 12.60 -11.01 -42.90
N SER A 165 12.64 -10.46 -41.70
CA SER A 165 12.66 -9.01 -41.44
C SER A 165 13.72 -8.67 -40.38
N ALA A 166 14.94 -9.15 -40.66
CA ALA A 166 16.07 -9.04 -39.74
C ALA A 166 16.44 -7.59 -39.45
N ILE A 167 16.77 -7.32 -38.18
CA ILE A 167 17.32 -6.04 -37.75
C ILE A 167 18.68 -6.31 -37.12
N SER A 168 19.73 -5.78 -37.75
CA SER A 168 21.11 -5.91 -37.29
C SER A 168 21.23 -5.54 -35.82
N ASP A 169 22.11 -6.23 -35.10
CA ASP A 169 22.44 -5.91 -33.72
C ASP A 169 23.04 -4.50 -33.62
N TRP A 170 22.86 -3.87 -32.45
CA TRP A 170 23.35 -2.52 -32.21
C TRP A 170 23.78 -2.30 -30.76
N THR A 171 24.50 -1.20 -30.58
CA THR A 171 24.94 -0.69 -29.29
C THR A 171 24.73 0.83 -29.25
N ASN A 172 24.94 1.44 -28.08
CA ASN A 172 24.90 2.90 -27.90
C ASN A 172 23.58 3.55 -28.34
N HIS A 173 22.47 2.82 -28.21
CA HIS A 173 21.13 3.28 -28.57
C HIS A 173 21.03 3.83 -30.01
N SER A 174 21.78 3.26 -30.96
CA SER A 174 21.80 3.74 -32.34
C SER A 174 20.52 3.46 -33.14
N ASN A 175 19.54 2.77 -32.53
CA ASN A 175 18.23 2.53 -33.12
C ASN A 175 17.13 2.81 -32.07
N THR A 176 16.35 3.86 -32.31
CA THR A 176 15.30 4.34 -31.40
C THR A 176 13.90 3.80 -31.74
N ALA A 177 13.76 3.02 -32.82
CA ALA A 177 12.45 2.55 -33.30
C ALA A 177 11.76 1.57 -32.34
N TYR A 178 12.50 1.04 -31.36
CA TYR A 178 12.03 0.05 -30.39
C TYR A 178 11.98 0.59 -28.94
N ASP A 179 12.17 1.90 -28.78
CA ASP A 179 11.95 2.53 -27.49
C ASP A 179 10.46 2.46 -27.11
N THR A 180 10.19 2.36 -25.82
CA THR A 180 8.81 2.25 -25.30
C THR A 180 8.51 3.29 -24.25
N GLY A 181 7.22 3.55 -24.03
CA GLY A 181 6.75 4.57 -23.10
C GLY A 181 6.67 5.96 -23.72
N SER A 182 6.40 6.96 -22.88
CA SER A 182 6.17 8.34 -23.31
C SER A 182 6.64 9.34 -22.26
N GLY A 183 6.97 10.56 -22.68
CA GLY A 183 7.44 11.59 -21.75
C GLY A 183 8.74 11.16 -21.04
N LYS A 184 8.74 11.26 -19.70
CA LYS A 184 9.84 10.83 -18.84
C LYS A 184 9.81 9.32 -18.54
N ASP A 185 8.63 8.71 -18.54
CA ASP A 185 8.44 7.26 -18.39
C ASP A 185 8.72 6.56 -19.71
N ARG A 186 10.01 6.51 -20.07
CA ARG A 186 10.49 5.98 -21.34
C ARG A 186 11.63 5.02 -21.10
N TRP A 187 11.65 3.96 -21.89
CA TRP A 187 12.71 2.97 -21.91
C TRP A 187 13.37 2.94 -23.27
N TRP A 188 14.67 3.16 -23.27
CA TRP A 188 15.51 3.06 -24.45
C TRP A 188 16.02 1.65 -24.65
N VAL A 189 16.09 1.19 -25.90
CA VAL A 189 16.84 -0.04 -26.23
C VAL A 189 18.29 0.33 -26.54
N VAL A 190 19.13 0.29 -25.51
CA VAL A 190 20.53 0.70 -25.60
C VAL A 190 21.34 -0.24 -26.47
N SER A 191 21.12 -1.55 -26.31
CA SER A 191 21.79 -2.54 -27.14
C SER A 191 20.97 -3.80 -27.27
N LYS A 192 21.24 -4.49 -28.37
CA LYS A 192 20.72 -5.82 -28.66
C LYS A 192 21.83 -6.64 -29.28
N THR A 193 21.99 -7.87 -28.81
CA THR A 193 22.88 -8.88 -29.41
C THR A 193 22.12 -10.16 -29.62
N SER A 194 22.25 -10.74 -30.80
CA SER A 194 21.56 -11.95 -31.25
C SER A 194 22.52 -13.13 -31.29
N VAL A 195 22.02 -14.30 -30.92
CA VAL A 195 22.71 -15.57 -31.08
C VAL A 195 21.75 -16.50 -31.80
N ASP A 196 22.21 -17.03 -32.93
CA ASP A 196 21.41 -17.94 -33.73
C ASP A 196 21.10 -19.24 -32.98
N GLY A 197 19.96 -19.83 -33.34
CA GLY A 197 19.70 -21.21 -32.98
C GLY A 197 20.73 -22.11 -33.67
N THR A 198 21.07 -23.21 -33.04
CA THR A 198 21.97 -24.19 -33.67
C THR A 198 21.46 -25.57 -33.36
N HIS A 199 21.38 -26.41 -34.38
CA HIS A 199 20.98 -27.80 -34.26
C HIS A 199 22.02 -28.67 -34.94
N THR A 200 22.81 -29.38 -34.15
CA THR A 200 23.81 -30.34 -34.61
C THR A 200 23.46 -31.74 -34.09
N SER A 201 24.25 -32.74 -34.46
CA SER A 201 24.16 -34.08 -33.88
C SER A 201 24.53 -34.15 -32.39
N THR A 202 25.15 -33.11 -31.83
CA THR A 202 25.69 -33.11 -30.45
C THR A 202 25.00 -32.13 -29.52
N TYR A 203 24.35 -31.09 -30.05
CA TYR A 203 23.63 -30.11 -29.24
C TYR A 203 22.57 -29.38 -30.06
N SER A 204 21.60 -28.83 -29.32
CA SER A 204 20.49 -28.03 -29.83
C SER A 204 20.31 -26.81 -28.95
N ASN A 205 20.49 -25.62 -29.53
CA ASN A 205 20.34 -24.34 -28.85
C ASN A 205 19.23 -23.52 -29.52
N ALA A 206 18.39 -22.90 -28.70
CA ALA A 206 17.40 -21.94 -29.14
C ALA A 206 18.06 -20.63 -29.63
N SER A 207 17.44 -19.97 -30.61
CA SER A 207 17.79 -18.58 -30.92
C SER A 207 17.49 -17.69 -29.72
N ARG A 208 18.41 -16.78 -29.40
CA ARG A 208 18.28 -15.88 -28.25
C ARG A 208 18.77 -14.48 -28.54
N MET A 209 18.26 -13.52 -27.80
CA MET A 209 18.81 -12.16 -27.75
C MET A 209 19.12 -11.75 -26.32
N THR A 210 20.22 -11.02 -26.16
CA THR A 210 20.47 -10.21 -24.97
C THR A 210 20.10 -8.77 -25.30
N ILE A 211 19.23 -8.17 -24.49
CA ILE A 211 18.73 -6.81 -24.70
C ILE A 211 19.00 -6.00 -23.43
N VAL A 212 19.53 -4.80 -23.61
CA VAL A 212 19.76 -3.84 -22.52
C VAL A 212 18.80 -2.67 -22.71
N TYR A 213 17.91 -2.52 -21.75
CA TYR A 213 16.99 -1.39 -21.67
C TYR A 213 17.50 -0.35 -20.68
N GLU A 214 17.32 0.94 -20.94
CA GLU A 214 17.67 2.02 -20.00
C GLU A 214 16.46 2.92 -19.74
N TYR A 215 16.08 3.02 -18.47
CA TYR A 215 14.98 3.87 -18.03
C TYR A 215 15.39 5.34 -18.00
N GLN A 216 14.56 6.21 -18.56
CA GLN A 216 14.92 7.61 -18.80
C GLN A 216 14.49 8.59 -17.71
N ASP A 217 13.69 8.18 -16.72
CA ASP A 217 13.37 9.02 -15.56
C ASP A 217 14.38 8.82 -14.43
N THR A 218 14.01 9.23 -13.23
CA THR A 218 14.77 9.04 -11.99
C THR A 218 15.10 7.55 -11.83
N PRO A 219 16.38 7.20 -11.57
CA PRO A 219 16.77 5.81 -11.38
C PRO A 219 15.98 5.17 -10.24
N PHE A 220 15.57 3.92 -10.43
CA PHE A 220 14.90 3.15 -9.39
C PHE A 220 15.87 2.82 -8.24
N ASN A 221 15.32 2.62 -7.05
CA ASN A 221 16.08 1.99 -5.97
C ASN A 221 16.11 0.47 -6.16
N VAL A 222 17.18 -0.03 -6.79
CA VAL A 222 17.32 -1.44 -7.19
C VAL A 222 17.61 -2.41 -6.04
N THR A 223 17.86 -1.93 -4.82
CA THR A 223 18.13 -2.78 -3.65
C THR A 223 16.92 -3.67 -3.33
N ASN A 224 17.08 -4.99 -3.31
CA ASN A 224 15.98 -5.95 -3.07
C ASN A 224 14.78 -5.79 -4.04
N MET A 225 15.05 -5.34 -5.27
CA MET A 225 14.05 -5.29 -6.32
C MET A 225 13.97 -6.62 -7.06
N TYR A 226 12.75 -7.11 -7.25
CA TYR A 226 12.42 -8.38 -7.90
C TYR A 226 11.74 -8.10 -9.25
N PRO A 227 12.44 -8.36 -10.36
CA PRO A 227 11.86 -8.29 -11.69
C PRO A 227 11.06 -9.56 -11.99
N ILE A 228 9.86 -9.39 -12.51
CA ILE A 228 9.04 -10.45 -13.10
C ILE A 228 8.90 -10.11 -14.59
N LEU A 229 9.30 -11.07 -15.43
CA LEU A 229 9.43 -10.90 -16.87
C LEU A 229 8.52 -11.89 -17.59
N THR A 230 7.64 -11.38 -18.43
CA THR A 230 6.76 -12.23 -19.26
C THR A 230 6.89 -11.79 -20.72
N PRO A 231 7.68 -12.50 -21.55
CA PRO A 231 7.72 -12.24 -22.97
C PRO A 231 6.39 -12.69 -23.60
N GLY A 232 5.99 -12.00 -24.65
CA GLY A 232 4.85 -12.36 -25.47
C GLY A 232 5.05 -11.88 -26.90
N ASN A 233 4.24 -12.42 -27.80
CA ASN A 233 4.07 -11.84 -29.12
C ASN A 233 2.69 -11.17 -29.20
N ASN A 234 2.61 -10.10 -29.99
CA ASN A 234 1.33 -9.57 -30.45
C ASN A 234 1.14 -9.90 -31.93
N SER A 235 1.56 -11.10 -32.32
CA SER A 235 1.38 -11.65 -33.66
C SER A 235 0.33 -12.75 -33.60
N SER A 236 -0.42 -12.95 -34.67
CA SER A 236 -1.40 -14.04 -34.81
C SER A 236 -0.77 -15.45 -34.86
N PHE A 237 0.52 -15.58 -34.56
CA PHE A 237 1.27 -16.84 -34.54
C PHE A 237 1.40 -17.35 -33.10
N PRO A 238 1.32 -18.66 -32.86
CA PRO A 238 1.42 -19.24 -31.51
C PRO A 238 2.88 -19.43 -31.06
N ASP A 239 3.73 -18.41 -31.23
CA ASP A 239 5.15 -18.51 -30.89
C ASP A 239 5.36 -18.59 -29.37
N VAL A 240 6.37 -19.35 -28.92
CA VAL A 240 6.66 -19.53 -27.49
C VAL A 240 8.03 -18.95 -27.15
N PHE A 241 8.03 -18.01 -26.20
CA PHE A 241 9.23 -17.35 -25.70
C PHE A 241 9.45 -17.64 -24.23
N THR A 242 10.71 -17.63 -23.83
CA THR A 242 11.11 -17.58 -22.43
C THR A 242 12.03 -16.39 -22.19
N GLY A 243 11.81 -15.69 -21.08
CA GLY A 243 12.56 -14.52 -20.67
C GLY A 243 13.36 -14.85 -19.42
N SER A 244 14.61 -14.40 -19.38
CA SER A 244 15.50 -14.56 -18.23
C SER A 244 16.02 -13.19 -17.81
N PHE A 245 15.96 -12.95 -16.50
CA PHE A 245 16.56 -11.79 -15.87
C PHE A 245 18.08 -11.97 -15.85
N VAL A 246 18.82 -10.98 -16.35
CA VAL A 246 20.29 -10.96 -16.32
C VAL A 246 20.79 -9.99 -15.26
N SER A 247 20.37 -8.73 -15.31
CA SER A 247 20.75 -7.74 -14.30
C SER A 247 19.81 -6.53 -14.25
N LEU A 248 19.80 -5.83 -13.10
CA LEU A 248 19.09 -4.56 -12.88
C LEU A 248 20.00 -3.65 -12.06
N ASP A 249 20.65 -2.71 -12.73
CA ASP A 249 21.70 -1.89 -12.12
C ASP A 249 21.58 -0.42 -12.51
N ASN A 250 21.96 0.48 -11.61
CA ASN A 250 22.04 1.91 -11.89
C ASN A 250 23.38 2.29 -12.55
N ASN A 251 23.72 1.59 -13.64
CA ASN A 251 24.98 1.74 -14.39
C ASN A 251 24.81 2.41 -15.76
N GLY A 252 23.62 2.97 -16.02
CA GLY A 252 23.32 3.73 -17.22
C GLY A 252 23.97 5.11 -17.28
N ASN A 253 23.77 5.80 -18.39
CA ASN A 253 24.31 7.16 -18.56
C ASN A 253 23.77 8.08 -17.46
N GLY A 254 24.63 8.74 -16.69
CA GLY A 254 24.19 9.57 -15.55
C GLY A 254 23.55 8.77 -14.40
N GLY A 255 23.88 7.48 -14.26
CA GLY A 255 23.38 6.62 -13.18
C GLY A 255 21.96 6.07 -13.41
N LYS A 256 21.45 6.14 -14.65
CA LYS A 256 20.14 5.60 -15.02
C LYS A 256 20.07 4.10 -14.79
N THR A 257 18.86 3.61 -14.50
CA THR A 257 18.63 2.17 -14.32
C THR A 257 18.66 1.45 -15.66
N ARG A 258 19.46 0.40 -15.75
CA ARG A 258 19.48 -0.53 -16.86
C ARG A 258 18.94 -1.88 -16.45
N LEU A 259 18.03 -2.40 -17.28
CA LEU A 259 17.51 -3.76 -17.20
C LEU A 259 18.14 -4.56 -18.34
N THR A 260 18.92 -5.58 -18.00
CA THR A 260 19.44 -6.55 -18.97
C THR A 260 18.61 -7.82 -18.91
N VAL A 261 18.14 -8.28 -20.06
CA VAL A 261 17.37 -9.52 -20.18
C VAL A 261 17.92 -10.39 -21.30
N SER A 262 17.74 -11.69 -21.15
CA SER A 262 17.90 -12.65 -22.24
C SER A 262 16.54 -13.19 -22.62
N VAL A 263 16.14 -13.08 -23.88
CA VAL A 263 14.91 -13.67 -24.39
C VAL A 263 15.28 -14.75 -25.41
N ALA A 264 14.72 -15.95 -25.25
CA ALA A 264 14.90 -17.04 -26.18
C ALA A 264 13.56 -17.49 -26.75
N ARG A 265 13.57 -17.88 -28.03
CA ARG A 265 12.44 -18.51 -28.69
C ARG A 265 12.60 -20.02 -28.61
N VAL A 266 11.66 -20.72 -27.98
CA VAL A 266 11.84 -22.12 -27.56
C VAL A 266 10.94 -23.12 -28.30
N ASP A 267 9.97 -22.63 -29.08
CA ASP A 267 9.11 -23.47 -29.93
C ASP A 267 9.80 -23.95 -31.22
N LEU A 268 10.84 -23.25 -31.69
CA LEU A 268 11.61 -23.63 -32.89
C LEU A 268 13.10 -23.85 -32.57
N ILE A 269 13.48 -25.13 -32.48
CA ILE A 269 14.87 -25.58 -32.38
C ILE A 269 15.08 -26.68 -33.44
N GLY A 270 15.71 -26.37 -34.57
CA GLY A 270 16.07 -27.35 -35.61
C GLY A 270 15.32 -27.25 -36.94
N SER A 271 15.41 -28.31 -37.76
CA SER A 271 15.12 -28.29 -39.19
C SER A 271 13.67 -28.66 -39.54
N ASN A 272 12.73 -27.76 -39.27
CA ASN A 272 11.43 -27.80 -39.95
C ASN A 272 11.38 -26.65 -40.99
N GLY A 273 11.66 -26.99 -42.25
CA GLY A 273 11.45 -26.12 -43.43
C GLY A 273 12.53 -25.10 -43.77
N SER A 274 13.29 -24.61 -42.79
CA SER A 274 14.52 -23.82 -42.90
C SER A 274 14.86 -23.43 -41.47
N ASN A 275 16.10 -23.52 -41.01
CA ASN A 275 16.51 -23.12 -39.65
C ASN A 275 16.34 -21.61 -39.45
N ASN A 276 15.12 -21.11 -39.50
CA ASN A 276 14.80 -19.70 -39.44
C ASN A 276 14.00 -19.54 -38.17
N GLY A 277 14.70 -19.36 -37.05
CA GLY A 277 14.12 -18.78 -35.84
C GLY A 277 13.72 -17.35 -36.20
N ASN A 278 12.65 -17.19 -36.96
CA ASN A 278 12.30 -15.94 -37.61
C ASN A 278 11.54 -15.08 -36.62
N TRP A 279 12.20 -14.08 -36.04
CA TRP A 279 11.55 -13.07 -35.19
C TRP A 279 11.03 -11.93 -36.08
N ALA A 280 10.23 -12.25 -37.10
CA ALA A 280 9.58 -11.25 -37.93
C ALA A 280 8.22 -10.88 -37.32
N GLY A 281 8.22 -9.91 -36.41
CA GLY A 281 7.01 -9.48 -35.72
C GLY A 281 7.28 -8.46 -34.61
N THR A 282 6.21 -7.95 -34.01
CA THR A 282 6.28 -7.12 -32.82
C THR A 282 6.20 -8.00 -31.58
N PHE A 283 7.33 -8.11 -30.88
CA PHE A 283 7.45 -8.86 -29.64
C PHE A 283 7.47 -7.90 -28.47
N LEU A 284 6.92 -8.34 -27.35
CA LEU A 284 6.70 -7.51 -26.17
C LEU A 284 7.24 -8.23 -24.94
N LEU A 285 7.74 -7.46 -23.98
CA LEU A 285 8.17 -7.92 -22.68
C LEU A 285 7.38 -7.17 -21.63
N ASN A 286 6.47 -7.86 -20.95
CA ASN A 286 5.85 -7.30 -19.76
C ASN A 286 6.88 -7.38 -18.62
N VAL A 287 7.11 -6.25 -17.96
CA VAL A 287 8.04 -6.11 -16.85
C VAL A 287 7.26 -5.60 -15.65
N LEU A 288 7.38 -6.32 -14.54
CA LEU A 288 6.92 -5.89 -13.22
C LEU A 288 8.12 -5.85 -12.29
N LEU A 289 8.47 -4.67 -11.80
CA LEU A 289 9.48 -4.46 -10.77
C LEU A 289 8.76 -4.27 -9.45
N ALA A 290 9.07 -5.11 -8.47
CA ALA A 290 8.50 -5.00 -7.15
C ALA A 290 9.59 -5.09 -6.08
N ARG A 291 9.50 -4.27 -5.05
CA ARG A 291 10.39 -4.38 -3.88
C ARG A 291 9.64 -4.11 -2.61
N LYS A 292 10.10 -4.72 -1.52
CA LYS A 292 9.70 -4.31 -0.17
C LYS A 292 10.51 -3.08 0.24
N TYR A 293 9.91 -2.06 0.86
CA TYR A 293 10.64 -0.94 1.45
C TYR A 293 10.35 -0.79 2.95
#